data_AF-A0A5S9M458-F1
#
_entry.id   AF-A0A5S9M458-F1
#
_cell.length_a   1.000
_cell.length_b   1.000
_cell.length_c   1.000
_cell.angle_alpha   90.00
_cell.angle_beta   90.00
_cell.angle_gamma   90.00
#
_symmetry.space_group_name_H-M   'P 1'
#
loop_
_entity.id
_entity.type
_entity.pdbx_description
1 polymer ?
#
loop_
_entity_poly.entity_id
_entity_poly.type
_entity_poly.pdbx_seq_one_letter_code
_entity_poly.pdbx_strand_id
1 'polypeptide(L)'
;MLDFEWVQHFAKARNFAFSHAAKEYILWLDADDVLLEEDRQKLLQLKQTLDPSVDAVSMFYHVGFDESGQVNFKYRRNRLVKRSLNFQWYGAVHEFLQVYGNIFPADIAVTHQKRKKTTAGEPGRNLRIYEDMLAKERT
;
A
#
# COMPACT_ATOMS: atom_id res chain seq x y z
N MET A 1 -16.43 -8.79 -6.26
CA MET A 1 -15.90 -8.85 -4.89
C MET A 1 -15.07 -10.12 -4.81
N LEU A 2 -13.85 -10.06 -4.27
CA LEU A 2 -13.03 -11.25 -4.07
C LEU A 2 -13.37 -11.84 -2.70
N ASP A 3 -13.48 -13.16 -2.62
CA ASP A 3 -13.71 -13.85 -1.35
C ASP A 3 -12.37 -14.33 -0.80
N PHE A 4 -12.01 -13.89 0.40
CA PHE A 4 -10.78 -14.25 1.08
C PHE A 4 -11.08 -14.49 2.56
N GLU A 5 -10.88 -15.73 3.00
CA GLU A 5 -11.00 -16.06 4.41
C GLU A 5 -9.90 -15.33 5.20
N TRP A 6 -10.30 -14.56 6.22
CA TRP A 6 -9.36 -13.79 7.02
C TRP A 6 -8.50 -14.71 7.90
N VAL A 7 -7.27 -14.94 7.47
CA VAL A 7 -6.28 -15.81 8.15
C VAL A 7 -5.36 -15.07 9.11
N GLN A 8 -5.77 -13.90 9.63
CA GLN A 8 -4.98 -13.09 10.56
C GLN A 8 -3.59 -12.68 10.01
N HIS A 9 -3.49 -12.48 8.69
CA HIS A 9 -2.21 -12.16 8.03
C HIS A 9 -2.42 -11.17 6.89
N PHE A 10 -2.07 -9.90 7.11
CA PHE A 10 -2.31 -8.82 6.16
C PHE A 10 -1.62 -9.06 4.82
N ALA A 11 -0.35 -9.48 4.81
CA ALA A 11 0.33 -9.77 3.55
C ALA A 11 -0.31 -10.90 2.73
N LYS A 12 -0.88 -11.94 3.35
CA LYS A 12 -1.58 -13.01 2.61
C LYS A 12 -2.81 -12.45 1.88
N ALA A 13 -3.59 -11.60 2.55
CA ALA A 13 -4.71 -10.92 1.92
C ALA A 13 -4.26 -10.03 0.76
N ARG A 14 -3.17 -9.27 0.93
CA ARG A 14 -2.64 -8.41 -0.15
C ARG A 14 -2.08 -9.21 -1.32
N ASN A 15 -1.38 -10.32 -1.06
CA ASN A 15 -0.88 -11.22 -2.12
C ASN A 15 -2.04 -11.88 -2.89
N PHE A 16 -3.11 -12.28 -2.20
CA PHE A 16 -4.33 -12.78 -2.84
C PHE A 16 -5.00 -11.70 -3.72
N ALA A 17 -5.06 -10.45 -3.25
CA ALA A 17 -5.55 -9.36 -4.09
C ALA A 17 -4.64 -9.12 -5.31
N PHE A 18 -3.32 -9.16 -5.14
CA PHE A 18 -2.33 -9.00 -6.22
C PHE A 18 -2.44 -10.10 -7.27
N SER A 19 -2.72 -11.34 -6.88
CA SER A 19 -2.86 -12.47 -7.83
C SER A 19 -4.07 -12.33 -8.75
N HIS A 20 -5.07 -11.54 -8.36
CA HIS A 20 -6.27 -11.28 -9.16
C HIS A 20 -6.16 -10.00 -10.02
N ALA A 21 -5.07 -9.24 -9.91
CA ALA A 21 -4.87 -8.06 -10.74
C ALA A 21 -4.67 -8.46 -12.21
N ALA A 22 -5.40 -7.81 -13.12
CA ALA A 22 -5.37 -8.16 -14.55
C ALA A 22 -4.59 -7.15 -15.42
N LYS A 23 -4.32 -5.95 -14.91
CA LYS A 23 -3.65 -4.88 -15.66
C LYS A 23 -2.14 -5.01 -15.61
N GLU A 24 -1.44 -4.27 -16.46
CA GLU A 24 0.02 -4.31 -16.55
C GLU A 24 0.70 -3.84 -15.27
N TYR A 25 0.13 -2.81 -14.64
CA TYR A 25 0.55 -2.32 -13.34
C TYR A 25 -0.56 -2.47 -12.31
N ILE A 26 -0.14 -2.66 -11.05
CA ILE A 26 -0.99 -2.73 -9.86
C ILE A 26 -0.76 -1.45 -9.07
N LEU A 27 -1.80 -0.63 -8.94
CA LEU A 27 -1.85 0.47 -7.98
C LEU A 27 -2.46 -0.05 -6.68
N TRP A 28 -1.84 0.23 -5.54
CA TRP A 28 -2.39 -0.14 -4.23
C TRP A 28 -2.48 1.07 -3.31
N LEU A 29 -3.60 1.17 -2.60
CA LEU A 29 -3.95 2.24 -1.66
C LEU A 29 -4.59 1.61 -0.43
N ASP A 30 -4.36 2.20 0.73
CA ASP A 30 -5.11 1.85 1.94
C ASP A 30 -6.50 2.50 1.90
N ALA A 31 -7.44 2.03 2.72
CA ALA A 31 -8.84 2.48 2.66
C ALA A 31 -9.03 3.97 3.04
N ASP A 32 -8.05 4.54 3.72
CA ASP A 32 -7.97 5.95 4.12
C ASP A 32 -6.95 6.75 3.29
N ASP A 33 -6.38 6.16 2.23
CA ASP A 33 -5.54 6.86 1.28
C ASP A 33 -6.38 7.48 0.15
N VAL A 34 -6.02 8.69 -0.26
CA VAL A 34 -6.62 9.38 -1.42
C VAL A 34 -5.55 10.00 -2.33
N LEU A 35 -5.91 10.20 -3.60
CA LEU A 35 -5.18 11.07 -4.51
C LEU A 35 -5.92 12.40 -4.57
N LEU A 36 -5.23 13.51 -4.26
CA LEU A 36 -5.79 14.84 -4.45
C LEU A 36 -5.93 15.14 -5.95
N GLU A 37 -6.69 16.18 -6.29
CA GLU A 37 -6.98 16.53 -7.69
C GLU A 37 -5.69 16.66 -8.52
N GLU A 38 -4.71 17.41 -8.03
CA GLU A 38 -3.42 17.61 -8.69
C GLU A 38 -2.67 16.28 -8.91
N ASP A 39 -2.59 15.42 -7.90
CA ASP A 39 -1.90 14.14 -7.96
C ASP A 39 -2.59 13.16 -8.89
N ARG A 40 -3.94 13.23 -8.96
CA ARG A 40 -4.71 12.44 -9.92
C ARG A 40 -4.39 12.84 -11.35
N GLN A 41 -4.28 14.14 -11.65
CA GLN A 41 -3.90 14.62 -12.99
C GLN A 41 -2.47 14.19 -13.35
N LYS A 42 -1.52 14.31 -12.41
CA LYS A 42 -0.15 13.83 -12.61
C LYS A 42 -0.10 12.32 -12.84
N LEU A 43 -0.91 11.52 -12.13
CA LEU A 43 -1.01 10.08 -12.36
C LEU A 43 -1.61 9.74 -13.73
N LEU A 44 -2.62 10.48 -14.18
CA LEU A 44 -3.19 10.30 -15.52
C LEU A 44 -2.16 10.57 -16.62
N GLN A 45 -1.39 11.64 -16.48
CA GLN A 45 -0.29 11.95 -17.39
C GLN A 45 0.78 10.86 -17.35
N LEU A 46 1.21 10.42 -16.16
CA LEU A 46 2.21 9.37 -16.01
C LEU A 46 1.79 8.09 -16.72
N LYS A 47 0.52 7.67 -16.61
CA LYS A 47 0.02 6.47 -17.30
C LYS A 47 0.16 6.51 -18.82
N GLN A 48 0.21 7.71 -19.42
CA GLN A 48 0.36 7.88 -20.86
C GLN A 48 1.83 7.93 -21.29
N THR A 49 2.73 8.31 -20.39
CA THR A 49 4.14 8.59 -20.70
C THR A 49 5.13 7.64 -20.02
N LEU A 50 4.64 6.72 -19.18
CA LEU A 50 5.49 5.80 -18.43
C LEU A 50 6.28 4.90 -19.38
N ASP A 51 7.60 4.92 -19.22
CA ASP A 51 8.50 4.05 -19.97
C ASP A 51 8.23 2.57 -19.62
N PRO A 52 8.03 1.68 -20.61
CA PRO A 52 7.77 0.26 -20.35
C PRO A 52 8.88 -0.46 -19.57
N SER A 53 10.10 0.07 -19.51
CA SER A 53 11.21 -0.49 -18.71
C SER A 53 11.07 -0.21 -17.20
N VAL A 54 10.11 0.61 -16.77
CA VAL A 54 9.90 0.90 -15.35
C VAL A 54 9.23 -0.30 -14.68
N ASP A 55 9.79 -0.74 -13.56
CA ASP A 55 9.29 -1.88 -12.80
C ASP A 55 8.39 -1.45 -11.64
N ALA A 56 8.64 -0.27 -11.09
CA ALA A 56 7.82 0.32 -10.05
C ALA A 56 7.91 1.85 -10.06
N VAL A 57 6.85 2.50 -9.58
CA VAL A 57 6.82 3.94 -9.36
C VAL A 57 6.76 4.23 -7.87
N SER A 58 7.79 4.93 -7.42
CA SER A 58 7.89 5.48 -6.09
C SER A 58 7.16 6.83 -6.04
N MET A 59 6.19 6.97 -5.15
CA MET A 59 5.38 8.17 -4.96
C MET A 59 5.56 8.70 -3.54
N PHE A 60 5.33 9.99 -3.32
CA PHE A 60 5.25 10.56 -1.99
C PHE A 60 4.03 10.00 -1.25
N TYR A 61 4.17 9.89 0.07
CA TYR A 61 3.12 9.51 0.98
C TYR A 61 3.00 10.57 2.07
N HIS A 62 1.96 11.39 1.99
CA HIS A 62 1.66 12.45 2.93
C HIS A 62 0.85 11.87 4.09
N VAL A 63 1.42 11.85 5.30
CA VAL A 63 0.83 11.18 6.47
C VAL A 63 0.65 12.09 7.69
N GLY A 64 1.36 13.21 7.72
CA GLY A 64 1.26 14.20 8.78
C GLY A 64 0.93 15.56 8.19
N PHE A 65 -0.05 16.22 8.80
CA PHE A 65 -0.47 17.58 8.46
C PHE A 65 -0.33 18.45 9.71
N ASP A 66 0.08 19.69 9.52
CA ASP A 66 0.04 20.70 10.57
C ASP A 66 -1.38 21.25 10.79
N GLU A 67 -1.53 22.18 11.73
CA GLU A 67 -2.80 22.82 12.07
C GLU A 67 -3.41 23.61 10.90
N SER A 68 -2.59 24.00 9.92
CA SER A 68 -3.00 24.70 8.70
C SER A 68 -3.35 23.73 7.56
N GLY A 69 -3.25 22.41 7.78
CA GLY A 69 -3.49 21.38 6.78
C GLY A 69 -2.33 21.19 5.79
N GLN A 70 -1.16 21.77 6.04
CA GLN A 70 0.03 21.60 5.21
C GLN A 70 0.81 20.36 5.64
N VAL A 71 1.42 19.67 4.67
CA VAL A 71 2.13 18.41 4.91
C VAL A 71 3.38 18.66 5.76
N ASN A 72 3.41 18.13 6.99
CA ASN A 72 4.58 18.22 7.87
C ASN A 72 5.49 17.00 7.79
N PHE A 73 4.96 15.84 7.37
CA PHE A 73 5.70 14.60 7.30
C PHE A 73 5.30 13.80 6.06
N LYS A 74 6.30 13.51 5.23
CA LYS A 74 6.18 12.69 4.03
C LYS A 74 7.40 11.82 3.82
N TYR A 75 7.17 10.68 3.18
CA TYR A 75 8.22 9.76 2.75
C TYR A 75 7.78 9.07 1.46
N ARG A 76 8.66 8.28 0.84
CA ARG A 76 8.33 7.61 -0.42
C ARG A 76 7.85 6.17 -0.19
N ARG A 77 6.87 5.74 -0.97
CA ARG A 77 6.40 4.35 -1.06
C ARG A 77 6.26 3.93 -2.52
N ASN A 78 6.52 2.67 -2.83
CA ASN A 78 6.29 2.10 -4.15
C ASN A 78 4.80 1.78 -4.30
N ARG A 79 4.05 2.68 -4.96
CA ARG A 79 2.58 2.65 -5.00
C ARG A 79 2.01 2.01 -6.27
N LEU A 80 2.74 2.11 -7.38
CA LEU A 80 2.41 1.47 -8.65
C LEU A 80 3.52 0.48 -8.97
N VAL A 81 3.19 -0.78 -9.19
CA VAL A 81 4.19 -1.84 -9.46
C VAL A 81 3.81 -2.69 -10.65
N LYS A 82 4.80 -3.12 -11.42
CA LYS A 82 4.57 -3.93 -12.61
C LYS A 82 4.14 -5.34 -12.21
N ARG A 83 2.98 -5.78 -12.71
CA ARG A 83 2.37 -7.06 -12.35
C ARG A 83 3.26 -8.24 -12.72
N SER A 84 3.94 -8.19 -13.87
CA SER A 84 4.74 -9.31 -14.40
C SER A 84 5.91 -9.73 -13.50
N LEU A 85 6.35 -8.85 -12.59
CA LEU A 85 7.41 -9.15 -11.63
C LEU A 85 6.93 -9.84 -10.36
N ASN A 86 5.60 -9.98 -10.18
CA ASN A 86 5.00 -10.72 -9.08
C ASN A 86 5.56 -10.34 -7.69
N PHE A 87 5.75 -9.04 -7.44
CA PHE A 87 6.20 -8.55 -6.14
C PHE A 87 5.33 -9.08 -5.00
N GLN A 88 5.96 -9.44 -3.89
CA GLN A 88 5.29 -10.08 -2.75
C GLN A 88 5.27 -9.16 -1.53
N TRP A 89 4.13 -9.17 -0.86
CA TRP A 89 3.97 -8.62 0.48
C TRP A 89 4.50 -9.63 1.50
N TYR A 90 5.18 -9.11 2.52
CA TYR A 90 5.69 -9.86 3.65
C TYR A 90 5.24 -9.21 4.96
N GLY A 91 5.16 -9.98 6.03
CA GLY A 91 4.76 -9.51 7.36
C GLY A 91 3.29 -9.78 7.68
N ALA A 92 3.03 -10.27 8.90
CA ALA A 92 1.68 -10.60 9.35
C ALA A 92 0.85 -9.37 9.71
N VAL A 93 1.47 -8.37 10.36
CA VAL A 93 0.85 -7.13 10.87
C VAL A 93 1.51 -5.86 10.34
N HIS A 94 2.85 -5.81 10.33
CA HIS A 94 3.60 -4.69 9.74
C HIS A 94 4.08 -5.13 8.37
N GLU A 95 3.15 -5.13 7.42
CA GLU A 95 3.40 -5.63 6.09
C GLU A 95 4.21 -4.64 5.25
N PHE A 96 5.08 -5.16 4.39
CA PHE A 96 5.80 -4.38 3.41
C PHE A 96 5.85 -5.11 2.07
N LEU A 97 5.85 -4.34 0.98
CA LEU A 97 6.01 -4.86 -0.38
C LEU A 97 7.50 -4.86 -0.72
N GLN A 98 8.06 -6.03 -1.01
CA GLN A 98 9.45 -6.14 -1.44
C GLN A 98 9.57 -5.78 -2.92
N VAL A 99 10.07 -4.59 -3.21
CA VAL A 99 10.23 -4.06 -4.57
C VAL A 99 11.71 -3.92 -4.92
N TYR A 100 12.04 -4.25 -6.16
CA TYR A 100 13.37 -4.19 -6.75
C TYR A 100 13.27 -3.85 -8.24
N GLY A 101 14.40 -3.61 -8.92
CA GLY A 101 14.45 -3.31 -10.34
C GLY A 101 14.50 -1.80 -10.63
N ASN A 102 14.00 -1.40 -11.80
CA ASN A 102 13.99 -0.01 -12.25
C ASN A 102 12.84 0.77 -11.59
N ILE A 103 13.17 1.53 -10.55
CA ILE A 103 12.20 2.31 -9.77
C ILE A 103 12.20 3.76 -10.23
N PHE A 104 11.08 4.21 -10.78
CA PHE A 104 10.90 5.60 -11.21
C PHE A 104 10.36 6.48 -10.05
N PRO A 105 11.08 7.55 -9.65
CA PRO A 105 10.61 8.45 -8.60
C PRO A 105 9.69 9.54 -9.17
N ALA A 106 8.37 9.30 -9.20
CA ALA A 106 7.40 10.29 -9.67
C ALA A 106 7.13 11.40 -8.65
N ASP A 107 6.86 12.61 -9.12
CA ASP A 107 6.35 13.73 -8.30
C ASP A 107 4.82 13.62 -8.13
N ILE A 108 4.37 12.53 -7.53
CA ILE A 108 2.95 12.26 -7.23
C ILE A 108 2.85 11.93 -5.76
N ALA A 109 1.83 12.43 -5.08
CA ALA A 109 1.55 12.13 -3.69
C ALA A 109 0.27 11.32 -3.51
N VAL A 110 0.35 10.31 -2.66
CA VAL A 110 -0.81 9.69 -2.00
C VAL A 110 -0.96 10.34 -0.63
N THR A 111 -2.17 10.75 -0.28
CA THR A 111 -2.48 11.49 0.94
C THR A 111 -3.29 10.60 1.88
N HIS A 112 -2.76 10.30 3.06
CA HIS A 112 -3.48 9.56 4.10
C HIS A 112 -4.47 10.47 4.82
N GLN A 113 -5.75 10.27 4.58
CA GLN A 113 -6.82 10.97 5.30
C GLN A 113 -7.28 10.13 6.47
N LYS A 114 -6.63 10.33 7.62
CA LYS A 114 -7.06 9.73 8.87
C LYS A 114 -8.44 10.28 9.24
N ARG A 115 -9.50 9.60 8.80
CA ARG A 115 -10.86 9.88 9.27
C ARG A 115 -10.87 9.63 10.78
N LYS A 116 -11.61 10.45 11.53
CA LYS A 116 -11.90 10.16 12.95
C LYS A 116 -12.47 8.75 13.00
N LYS A 117 -11.65 7.80 13.45
CA LYS A 117 -12.08 6.42 13.63
C LYS A 117 -13.23 6.45 14.64
N THR A 118 -14.45 6.18 14.20
CA THR A 118 -15.62 6.06 15.08
C THR A 118 -15.47 4.86 16.02
N THR A 119 -14.64 3.89 15.62
CA THR A 119 -14.19 2.77 16.44
C THR A 119 -12.67 2.79 16.51
N ALA A 120 -12.11 3.05 17.70
CA ALA A 120 -10.72 2.68 17.94
C ALA A 120 -10.59 1.19 17.57
N GLY A 121 -9.67 0.86 16.66
CA GLY A 121 -9.45 -0.54 16.27
C GLY A 121 -9.26 -1.40 17.51
N GLU A 122 -9.76 -2.64 17.48
CA GLU A 122 -9.78 -3.50 18.66
C GLU A 122 -8.41 -3.50 19.38
N PRO A 123 -8.36 -2.98 20.63
CA PRO A 123 -7.12 -2.94 21.38
C PRO A 123 -6.52 -4.35 21.49
N GLY A 124 -5.25 -4.47 21.13
CA GLY A 124 -4.52 -5.74 21.22
C GLY A 124 -4.69 -6.71 20.04
N ARG A 125 -5.48 -6.41 19.00
CA ARG A 125 -5.61 -7.28 17.81
C ARG A 125 -4.25 -7.70 17.25
N ASN A 126 -3.37 -6.73 17.05
CA ASN A 126 -2.04 -6.96 16.49
C ASN A 126 -1.19 -7.87 17.39
N LEU A 127 -1.30 -7.72 18.71
CA LEU A 127 -0.58 -8.57 19.67
C LEU A 127 -1.10 -10.01 19.62
N ARG A 128 -2.42 -10.19 19.63
CA ARG A 128 -3.05 -11.52 19.54
C ARG A 128 -2.65 -12.26 18.26
N ILE A 129 -2.54 -11.56 17.13
CA ILE A 129 -2.04 -12.16 15.88
C ILE A 129 -0.66 -12.78 16.08
N TYR A 130 0.26 -12.07 16.75
CA TYR A 130 1.60 -12.62 17.01
C TYR A 130 1.59 -13.76 18.04
N GLU A 131 0.77 -13.67 19.08
CA GLU A 131 0.60 -14.73 20.09
C GLU A 131 0.09 -16.04 19.44
N ASP A 132 -0.93 -15.94 18.58
CA ASP A 132 -1.49 -17.08 17.84
C ASP A 132 -0.46 -17.71 16.89
N MET A 133 0.41 -16.90 16.26
CA MET A 133 1.48 -17.41 15.40
C MET A 133 2.54 -18.17 16.20
N LEU A 134 2.98 -17.63 17.34
CA LEU A 134 3.95 -18.30 18.23
C LEU A 134 3.43 -19.63 18.77
N ALA A 135 2.13 -19.71 19.08
CA ALA A 135 1.52 -20.96 19.54
C ALA A 135 1.54 -22.04 18.44
N LYS A 136 1.28 -21.66 17.18
CA LYS A 136 1.28 -22.57 16.03
C LYS A 136 2.67 -23.06 15.62
N GLU A 137 3.71 -22.25 15.79
CA GLU A 137 5.11 -22.65 15.50
C GLU A 137 5.67 -23.67 16.49
N ARG A 138 5.03 -23.83 17.66
CA ARG A 138 5.46 -24.74 18.74
C ARG A 138 4.78 -26.12 18.69
N THR A 139 3.92 -26.37 17.69
CA THR A 139 3.13 -27.60 17.55
C THR A 139 3.55 -28.34 16.29
#